data_AF-A0A7X9GK33-F1
#
_entry.id   AF-A0A7X9GK33-F1
#
_cell.length_a   1.000
_cell.length_b   1.000
_cell.length_c   1.000
_cell.angle_alpha   90.00
_cell.angle_beta   90.00
_cell.angle_gamma   90.00
#
_symmetry.space_group_name_H-M   'P 1'
#
loop_
_entity.id
_entity.type
_entity.pdbx_description
1 polymer ?
#
loop_
_entity_poly.entity_id
_entity_poly.type
_entity_poly.pdbx_seq_one_letter_code
_entity_poly.pdbx_strand_id
1 'polypeptide(L)'
;KEGGIQATASISLNPETDTHSGTETIVFQLMNGYIPVSIIALEKDITTTEQATAFFNVDPEAGDYTVEVYVFDKFDNSNQSAPLILADRILIK
;
A
#
# COMPACT_ATOMS: atom_id res chain seq x y z
N LYS A 1 -12.40 -18.56 6.82
CA LYS A 1 -13.04 -17.33 6.24
C LYS A 1 -13.29 -17.60 4.75
N GLU A 2 -14.51 -17.57 4.24
CA GLU A 2 -14.73 -17.66 2.79
C GLU A 2 -14.61 -16.25 2.16
N GLY A 3 -13.86 -16.09 1.06
CA GLY A 3 -13.90 -14.87 0.24
C GLY A 3 -12.66 -13.97 0.18
N GLY A 4 -11.45 -14.47 0.48
CA GLY A 4 -10.22 -13.69 0.32
C GLY A 4 -9.83 -12.83 1.53
N ILE A 5 -8.83 -11.97 1.35
CA ILE A 5 -8.39 -10.97 2.34
C ILE A 5 -8.84 -9.59 1.85
N GLN A 6 -9.61 -8.88 2.68
CA GLN A 6 -9.93 -7.48 2.50
C GLN A 6 -9.07 -6.64 3.45
N ALA A 7 -8.36 -5.66 2.92
CA ALA A 7 -7.51 -4.75 3.68
C ALA A 7 -7.93 -3.30 3.42
N THR A 8 -8.33 -2.59 4.48
CA THR A 8 -8.72 -1.18 4.40
C THR A 8 -7.74 -0.34 5.22
N ALA A 9 -7.24 0.74 4.64
CA ALA A 9 -6.29 1.65 5.26
C ALA A 9 -6.78 3.11 5.15
N SER A 10 -6.56 3.87 6.22
CA SER A 10 -6.72 5.32 6.22
C SER A 10 -5.39 5.95 5.85
N ILE A 11 -5.34 6.64 4.72
CA ILE A 11 -4.14 7.20 4.12
C ILE A 11 -4.10 8.69 4.39
N SER A 12 -3.00 9.15 4.99
CA SER A 12 -2.71 10.56 5.23
C SER A 12 -1.23 10.79 4.91
N LEU A 13 -0.93 11.81 4.12
CA LEU A 13 0.46 12.18 3.85
C LEU A 13 1.11 12.74 5.13
N ASN A 14 2.40 12.45 5.29
CA ASN A 14 3.20 12.95 6.40
C ASN A 14 3.43 14.46 6.18
N PRO A 15 3.05 15.33 7.13
CA PRO A 15 3.16 16.78 6.95
C PRO A 15 4.61 17.28 6.90
N GLU A 16 5.56 16.45 7.33
CA GLU A 16 7.00 16.73 7.26
C GLU A 16 7.64 16.27 5.94
N THR A 17 6.90 15.55 5.09
CA THR A 17 7.38 15.23 3.73
C THR A 17 7.15 16.43 2.83
N ASP A 18 8.13 16.73 1.97
CA ASP A 18 8.00 17.80 0.99
C ASP A 18 6.70 17.61 0.21
N THR A 19 5.93 18.69 0.08
CA THR A 19 4.64 18.63 -0.60
C THR A 19 4.89 18.23 -2.05
N HIS A 20 4.56 16.99 -2.39
CA HIS A 20 4.62 16.51 -3.75
C HIS A 20 3.39 17.03 -4.48
N SER A 21 3.62 17.58 -5.68
CA SER A 21 2.54 17.95 -6.59
C SER A 21 2.32 16.79 -7.54
N GLY A 22 1.06 16.35 -7.69
CA GLY A 22 0.66 15.32 -8.64
C GLY A 22 0.08 14.09 -7.97
N THR A 23 0.14 12.96 -8.68
CA THR A 23 -0.47 11.70 -8.28
C THR A 23 0.50 10.84 -7.47
N GLU A 24 0.12 10.46 -6.26
CA GLU A 24 0.79 9.44 -5.45
C GLU A 24 0.39 8.02 -5.88
N THR A 25 1.18 7.03 -5.46
CA THR A 25 0.80 5.61 -5.55
C THR A 25 0.60 5.00 -4.16
N ILE A 26 -0.61 4.53 -3.87
CA ILE A 26 -0.92 3.70 -2.70
C ILE A 26 -0.68 2.24 -3.07
N VAL A 27 0.22 1.57 -2.35
CA VAL A 27 0.61 0.18 -2.60
C VAL A 27 0.17 -0.68 -1.42
N PHE A 28 -0.72 -1.63 -1.68
CA PHE A 28 -1.05 -2.72 -0.77
C PHE A 28 -0.23 -3.95 -1.16
N GLN A 29 0.67 -4.37 -0.29
CA GLN A 29 1.51 -5.54 -0.49
C GLN A 29 1.08 -6.65 0.46
N LEU A 30 0.57 -7.75 -0.09
CA LEU A 30 0.26 -8.96 0.65
C LEU A 30 1.55 -9.74 0.89
N MET A 31 1.85 -9.98 2.16
CA MET A 31 2.98 -10.76 2.65
C MET A 31 2.50 -12.11 3.17
N ASN A 32 3.29 -13.16 3.02
CA ASN A 32 3.16 -14.42 3.76
C ASN A 32 4.45 -14.62 4.57
N GLY A 33 4.39 -14.34 5.87
CA GLY A 33 5.58 -14.12 6.69
C GLY A 33 6.43 -12.97 6.13
N TYR A 34 7.63 -13.28 5.64
CA TYR A 34 8.56 -12.31 5.05
C TYR A 34 8.57 -12.28 3.52
N ILE A 35 7.72 -13.10 2.88
CA ILE A 35 7.70 -13.26 1.42
C ILE A 35 6.56 -12.43 0.83
N PRO A 36 6.83 -11.47 -0.09
CA PRO A 36 5.76 -10.80 -0.81
C PRO A 36 5.08 -11.76 -1.78
N VAL A 37 3.75 -11.80 -1.76
CA VAL A 37 2.92 -12.71 -2.55
C VAL A 37 2.17 -11.97 -3.66
N SER A 38 1.63 -10.80 -3.37
CA SER A 38 0.84 -10.03 -4.31
C SER A 38 0.90 -8.53 -4.00
N ILE A 39 0.74 -7.72 -5.03
CA ILE A 39 0.72 -6.27 -4.93
C ILE A 39 -0.52 -5.75 -5.65
N ILE A 40 -1.22 -4.81 -5.01
CA ILE A 40 -2.26 -3.98 -5.60
C ILE A 40 -1.82 -2.53 -5.43
N ALA A 41 -1.70 -1.81 -6.55
CA ALA A 41 -1.31 -0.40 -6.57
C ALA A 41 -2.46 0.45 -7.13
N LEU A 42 -2.72 1.59 -6.49
CA LEU A 42 -3.69 2.59 -6.93
C LEU A 42 -3.00 3.95 -7.00
N GLU A 43 -3.09 4.57 -8.17
CA GLU A 43 -2.65 5.95 -8.38
C GLU A 43 -3.77 6.92 -8.03
N LYS A 44 -3.46 7.90 -7.18
CA LYS A 44 -4.41 8.96 -6.78
C LYS A 44 -3.67 10.20 -6.28
N ASP A 45 -4.21 11.38 -6.57
CA ASP A 45 -3.78 12.67 -6.00
C ASP A 45 -4.42 12.83 -4.60
N ILE A 46 -3.60 12.69 -3.55
CA ILE A 46 -4.00 12.62 -2.15
C ILE A 46 -3.84 14.01 -1.51
N THR A 47 -4.91 14.81 -1.59
CA THR A 47 -4.92 16.17 -1.01
C THR A 47 -5.41 16.22 0.45
N THR A 48 -6.06 15.15 0.92
CA THR A 48 -6.61 15.03 2.28
C THR A 48 -6.54 13.58 2.75
N THR A 49 -6.92 13.30 4.00
CA THR A 49 -7.02 11.92 4.48
C THR A 49 -8.11 11.15 3.74
N GLU A 50 -7.79 9.96 3.24
CA GLU A 50 -8.73 9.13 2.48
C GLU A 50 -8.69 7.66 2.89
N GLN A 51 -9.76 6.93 2.62
CA GLN A 51 -9.77 5.47 2.80
C GLN A 51 -9.54 4.77 1.45
N ALA A 52 -8.62 3.81 1.46
CA ALA A 52 -8.38 2.90 0.36
C ALA A 52 -8.60 1.45 0.82
N THR A 53 -9.15 0.61 -0.05
CA THR A 53 -9.39 -0.81 0.22
C THR A 53 -8.86 -1.67 -0.92
N ALA A 54 -8.13 -2.72 -0.57
CA ALA A 54 -7.65 -3.74 -1.47
C ALA A 54 -8.26 -5.10 -1.13
N PHE A 55 -8.50 -5.91 -2.16
CA PHE A 55 -9.03 -7.26 -2.04
C PHE A 55 -8.04 -8.24 -2.66
N PHE A 56 -7.58 -9.21 -1.89
CA PHE A 56 -6.69 -10.27 -2.33
C PHE A 56 -7.45 -11.60 -2.38
N ASN A 57 -7.43 -12.24 -3.54
CA ASN A 57 -8.08 -13.53 -3.72
C ASN A 57 -7.14 -14.68 -3.31
N VAL A 58 -7.02 -14.90 -2.00
CA VAL A 58 -6.23 -15.99 -1.39
C VAL A 58 -7.05 -16.71 -0.32
N ASP A 59 -6.70 -17.95 0.01
CA ASP A 59 -7.23 -18.59 1.22
C ASP A 59 -6.58 -17.96 2.47
N PRO A 60 -7.32 -17.24 3.32
CA PRO A 60 -6.73 -16.53 4.47
C PRO A 60 -6.12 -17.47 5.52
N GLU A 61 -6.47 -18.75 5.52
CA GLU A 61 -5.99 -19.74 6.50
C GLU A 61 -4.77 -20.54 5.99
N ALA A 62 -4.41 -20.39 4.71
CA ALA A 62 -3.33 -21.14 4.07
C ALA A 62 -1.91 -20.58 4.34
N GLY A 63 -1.80 -19.43 4.99
CA GLY A 63 -0.51 -18.76 5.21
C GLY A 63 -0.54 -17.77 6.36
N ASP A 64 0.64 -17.26 6.72
CA ASP A 64 0.80 -16.20 7.72
C ASP A 64 0.67 -14.84 7.04
N TYR A 65 -0.54 -14.56 6.57
CA TYR A 65 -0.79 -13.41 5.73
C TYR A 65 -0.85 -12.11 6.52
N THR A 66 -0.14 -11.09 6.04
CA THR A 66 -0.29 -9.70 6.48
C THR A 66 -0.32 -8.78 5.27
N VAL A 67 -0.90 -7.59 5.40
CA VAL A 67 -0.88 -6.57 4.35
C VAL A 67 -0.11 -5.36 4.85
N GLU A 68 0.95 -5.01 4.13
CA GLU A 68 1.68 -3.76 4.33
C GLU A 68 1.18 -2.73 3.33
N VAL A 69 0.92 -1.51 3.81
CA VAL A 69 0.46 -0.41 2.96
C VAL A 69 1.50 0.70 2.98
N TYR A 70 1.87 1.14 1.78
CA TYR A 70 2.82 2.20 1.51
C TYR A 70 2.19 3.27 0.63
N VAL A 71 2.67 4.51 0.75
CA VAL A 71 2.35 5.60 -0.17
C VAL A 71 3.66 6.12 -0.73
N PHE A 72 3.76 6.13 -2.05
CA PHE A 72 4.95 6.58 -2.76
C PHE A 72 4.66 7.79 -3.64
N ASP A 73 5.67 8.63 -3.86
CA ASP A 73 5.64 9.69 -4.88
C ASP A 73 5.55 9.12 -6.31
N LYS A 74 6.07 7.90 -6.50
CA LYS A 74 6.00 7.15 -7.76
C LYS A 74 6.17 5.67 -7.51
N PHE A 75 5.65 4.85 -8.43
CA PHE A 75 5.89 3.42 -8.44
C PHE A 75 6.11 2.96 -9.88
N ASP A 76 7.35 3.07 -10.35
CA ASP A 76 7.73 2.82 -11.75
C ASP A 76 8.83 1.74 -11.87
N ASN A 77 9.21 1.41 -13.11
CA ASN A 77 10.26 0.43 -13.41
C ASN A 77 11.66 1.08 -13.52
N SER A 78 11.88 2.26 -12.94
CA SER A 78 13.15 2.99 -13.04
C SER A 78 14.19 2.44 -12.07
N ASN A 79 15.39 2.18 -12.58
CA ASN A 79 16.55 1.82 -11.75
C ASN A 79 17.41 3.05 -11.37
N GLN A 80 16.98 4.26 -11.74
CA GLN A 80 17.77 5.49 -11.56
C GLN A 80 17.56 6.14 -10.20
N SER A 81 16.47 5.84 -9.51
CA SER A 81 16.11 6.44 -8.22
C SER A 81 15.06 5.59 -7.50
N ALA A 82 15.15 5.51 -6.17
CA ALA A 82 14.12 4.88 -5.36
C ALA A 82 12.89 5.80 -5.18
N PRO A 83 11.68 5.23 -5.00
CA PRO A 83 10.53 5.97 -4.53
C PRO A 83 10.74 6.60 -3.15
N LEU A 84 10.12 7.75 -2.92
CA LEU A 84 10.01 8.40 -1.62
C LEU A 84 8.76 7.89 -0.91
N ILE A 85 8.89 7.56 0.38
CA ILE A 85 7.75 7.20 1.23
C ILE A 85 7.11 8.48 1.74
N LEU A 86 5.83 8.67 1.43
CA LEU A 86 5.09 9.90 1.73
C LEU A 86 4.14 9.78 2.93
N ALA A 87 3.93 8.57 3.45
CA ALA A 87 3.10 8.31 4.61
C ALA A 87 3.71 7.21 5.48
N ASP A 88 3.38 7.18 6.76
CA ASP A 88 3.78 6.09 7.65
C ASP A 88 3.26 4.74 7.14
N ARG A 89 4.11 3.72 7.21
CA ARG A 89 3.73 2.35 6.83
C ARG A 89 2.62 1.84 7.75
N ILE A 90 1.56 1.30 7.15
CA ILE A 90 0.45 0.66 7.86
C ILE A 90 0.59 -0.86 7.72
N LEU A 91 0.49 -1.58 8.85
CA LEU A 91 0.48 -3.04 8.88
C LEU A 91 -0.91 -3.54 9.30
N ILE A 92 -1.50 -4.40 8.47
CA ILE A 92 -2.80 -5.03 8.70
C ILE A 92 -2.59 -6.54 8.85
N LYS A 93 -3.17 -7.13 9.89
CA LYS A 93 -3.13 -8.58 10.19
C LYS A 93 -4.49 -9.23 9.99
#